data_AF-A0A6P2IET6-F1
#
_entry.id   AF-A0A6P2IET6-F1
#
_cell.length_a   1.000
_cell.length_b   1.000
_cell.length_c   1.000
_cell.angle_alpha   90.00
_cell.angle_beta   90.00
_cell.angle_gamma   90.00
#
_symmetry.space_group_name_H-M   'P 1'
#
loop_
_entity.id
_entity.type
_entity.pdbx_description
1 polymer ?
#
loop_
_entity_poly.entity_id
_entity_poly.type
_entity_poly.pdbx_seq_one_letter_code
_entity_poly.pdbx_strand_id
1 'polypeptide(L)'
;MRIFTRGLRVAAAVVLIGGAVVADAGAAEPAPMTASPAAHVAVERLLADLRTRSTPGQYAAVAGAIHASPALATQLDELVEAGLLTRIAVDSGDAALGRTTGALRNGSVWILTPAFVANQAPRRLFDVVQDDDILPDNMVFALGYMAWRAKHDADVSRASEALKASDDGADAKKQRWIDLNTRIDAGGFIQGWNDTVDAATFQHDGRPITIVQTAQMMMNLRYRGPLIKAIRATPPAPRLRFFAPALALDADNLDALASALQASPVIDIEPLSAAR
;
A
#
# COMPACT_ATOMS: atom_id res chain seq x y z
N MET A 1 -41.10 5.71 -56.30
CA MET A 1 -41.72 4.45 -56.75
C MET A 1 -41.55 3.42 -55.63
N ARG A 2 -42.67 2.94 -55.04
CA ARG A 2 -42.83 1.90 -53.98
C ARG A 2 -42.16 2.20 -52.62
N ILE A 3 -42.85 2.66 -51.57
CA ILE A 3 -43.99 2.11 -50.78
C ILE A 3 -43.69 0.71 -50.24
N PHE A 4 -43.53 0.56 -48.92
CA PHE A 4 -44.35 -0.34 -48.10
C PHE A 4 -44.23 -0.07 -46.59
N THR A 5 -45.33 0.48 -46.07
CA THR A 5 -45.79 0.54 -44.70
C THR A 5 -46.43 -0.79 -44.29
N ARG A 6 -46.22 -1.25 -43.04
CA ARG A 6 -47.07 -2.14 -42.21
C ARG A 6 -46.33 -2.29 -40.87
N GLY A 7 -46.80 -1.93 -39.68
CA GLY A 7 -48.15 -1.69 -39.20
C GLY A 7 -48.65 -2.90 -38.42
N LEU A 8 -48.44 -2.94 -37.09
CA LEU A 8 -49.43 -3.50 -36.17
C LEU A 8 -49.31 -2.84 -34.79
N ARG A 9 -50.37 -2.15 -34.43
CA ARG A 9 -50.67 -1.60 -33.11
C ARG A 9 -51.29 -2.70 -32.26
N VAL A 10 -50.91 -2.79 -30.99
CA VAL A 10 -51.81 -3.30 -29.95
C VAL A 10 -51.80 -2.26 -28.84
N ALA A 11 -52.98 -1.66 -28.63
CA ALA A 11 -53.29 -0.78 -27.52
C ALA A 11 -54.59 -1.29 -26.87
N ALA A 12 -54.56 -1.47 -25.56
CA ALA A 12 -55.70 -1.43 -24.62
C ALA A 12 -55.07 -1.32 -23.21
N ALA A 13 -55.04 -0.13 -22.58
CA ALA A 13 -56.09 0.46 -21.72
C ALA A 13 -56.21 -0.26 -20.35
N VAL A 14 -55.46 0.18 -19.33
CA VAL A 14 -55.83 1.10 -18.21
C VAL A 14 -56.73 0.46 -17.14
N VAL A 15 -56.21 0.35 -15.90
CA VAL A 15 -56.92 0.77 -14.66
C VAL A 15 -55.90 1.40 -13.69
N LEU A 16 -56.21 2.63 -13.28
CA LEU A 16 -55.59 3.43 -12.23
C LEU A 16 -56.06 3.00 -10.84
N ILE A 17 -55.13 2.80 -9.90
CA ILE A 17 -55.23 3.15 -8.48
C ILE A 17 -53.78 3.51 -8.09
N GLY A 18 -53.40 4.78 -7.90
CA GLY A 18 -53.80 5.64 -6.80
C GLY A 18 -52.76 5.54 -5.68
N GLY A 19 -51.78 6.45 -5.66
CA GLY A 19 -50.78 6.54 -4.59
C GLY A 19 -49.57 7.37 -4.97
N ALA A 20 -49.64 8.68 -4.70
CA ALA A 20 -48.48 9.57 -4.81
C ALA A 20 -47.46 9.19 -3.73
N VAL A 21 -46.29 8.72 -4.15
CA VAL A 21 -45.07 8.78 -3.34
C VAL A 21 -44.04 9.52 -4.16
N VAL A 22 -43.76 10.75 -3.76
CA VAL A 22 -42.58 11.48 -4.18
C VAL A 22 -41.39 10.74 -3.56
N ALA A 23 -40.86 9.76 -4.29
CA ALA A 23 -39.60 9.14 -3.93
C ALA A 23 -38.49 10.05 -4.46
N ASP A 24 -38.00 10.90 -3.56
CA ASP A 24 -36.73 11.60 -3.71
C ASP A 24 -35.66 10.55 -4.00
N ALA A 25 -35.22 10.46 -5.26
CA ALA A 25 -34.13 9.60 -5.67
C ALA A 25 -32.81 10.26 -5.25
N GLY A 26 -32.61 10.36 -3.93
CA GLY A 26 -31.30 10.57 -3.36
C GLY A 26 -30.49 9.31 -3.61
N ALA A 27 -29.50 9.40 -4.48
CA ALA A 27 -28.46 8.38 -4.62
C ALA A 27 -27.82 8.18 -3.24
N ALA A 28 -28.26 7.12 -2.54
CA ALA A 28 -27.62 6.69 -1.32
C ALA A 28 -26.24 6.16 -1.69
N GLU A 29 -25.22 6.93 -1.35
CA GLU A 29 -23.83 6.51 -1.32
C GLU A 29 -23.74 5.17 -0.58
N PRO A 30 -23.07 4.14 -1.13
CA PRO A 30 -22.93 2.87 -0.44
C PRO A 30 -22.25 3.11 0.91
N ALA A 31 -22.90 2.66 1.99
CA ALA A 31 -22.37 2.79 3.33
C ALA A 31 -20.99 2.12 3.39
N PRO A 32 -19.95 2.79 3.91
CA PRO A 32 -18.65 2.18 4.04
C PRO A 32 -18.78 0.94 4.93
N MET A 33 -18.31 -0.20 4.43
CA MET A 33 -18.12 -1.39 5.26
C MET A 33 -17.19 -0.99 6.40
N THR A 34 -17.73 -0.84 7.60
CA THR A 34 -16.95 -0.49 8.78
C THR A 34 -16.36 -1.80 9.28
N ALA A 35 -15.07 -2.02 9.00
CA ALA A 35 -14.30 -2.97 9.81
C ALA A 35 -14.52 -2.57 11.28
N SER A 36 -15.01 -3.51 12.10
CA SER A 36 -15.39 -3.19 13.48
C SER A 36 -14.16 -2.67 14.23
N PRO A 37 -14.16 -1.43 14.77
CA PRO A 37 -13.04 -0.86 15.53
C PRO A 37 -12.61 -1.72 16.72
N ALA A 38 -13.45 -2.68 17.14
CA ALA A 38 -13.17 -3.61 18.21
C ALA A 38 -12.06 -4.65 17.90
N ALA A 39 -11.71 -4.87 16.63
CA ALA A 39 -10.74 -5.91 16.25
C ALA A 39 -9.27 -5.50 16.43
N HIS A 40 -8.96 -4.20 16.42
CA HIS A 40 -7.59 -3.67 16.42
C HIS A 40 -7.40 -2.59 17.49
N VAL A 41 -7.66 -2.94 18.74
CA VAL A 41 -7.67 -1.98 19.87
C VAL A 41 -6.30 -1.31 20.06
N ALA A 42 -5.20 -2.03 19.84
CA ALA A 42 -3.86 -1.47 20.03
C ALA A 42 -3.56 -0.42 18.95
N VAL A 43 -3.94 -0.69 17.70
CA VAL A 43 -3.88 0.26 16.58
C VAL A 43 -4.73 1.50 16.84
N GLU A 44 -5.97 1.35 17.34
CA GLU A 44 -6.83 2.49 17.64
C GLU A 44 -6.25 3.42 18.72
N ARG A 45 -5.57 2.85 19.73
CA ARG A 45 -4.85 3.66 20.74
C ARG A 45 -3.71 4.46 20.12
N LEU A 46 -2.96 3.84 19.20
CA LEU A 46 -1.91 4.52 18.46
C LEU A 46 -2.46 5.67 17.59
N LEU A 47 -3.58 5.42 16.91
CA LEU A 47 -4.28 6.43 16.11
C LEU A 47 -4.85 7.56 16.97
N ALA A 48 -5.26 7.28 18.20
CA ALA A 48 -5.71 8.30 19.14
C ALA A 48 -4.57 9.28 19.51
N ASP A 49 -3.34 8.79 19.78
CA ASP A 49 -2.18 9.68 19.99
C ASP A 49 -1.91 10.53 18.75
N LEU A 50 -1.88 9.91 17.56
CA LEU A 50 -1.67 10.61 16.29
C LEU A 50 -2.71 11.72 16.07
N ARG A 51 -3.98 11.46 16.34
CA ARG A 51 -5.08 12.43 16.21
C ARG A 51 -4.84 13.69 17.03
N THR A 52 -4.24 13.57 18.23
CA THR A 52 -3.98 14.73 19.10
C THR A 52 -2.80 15.59 18.67
N ARG A 53 -1.93 15.08 17.79
CA ARG A 53 -0.63 15.70 17.46
C ARG A 53 -0.46 16.05 15.99
N SER A 54 -1.44 15.71 15.15
CA SER A 54 -1.42 15.96 13.71
C SER A 54 -2.62 16.80 13.30
N THR A 55 -2.53 17.42 12.13
CA THR A 55 -3.70 18.09 11.53
C THR A 55 -4.78 17.07 11.16
N PRO A 56 -6.06 17.46 11.06
CA PRO A 56 -7.14 16.54 10.66
C PRO A 56 -6.87 15.80 9.35
N GLY A 57 -6.30 16.49 8.35
CA GLY A 57 -5.95 15.87 7.06
C GLY A 57 -4.81 14.86 7.15
N GLN A 58 -3.79 15.12 7.98
CA GLN A 58 -2.70 14.19 8.21
C GLN A 58 -3.17 12.93 8.95
N TYR A 59 -3.98 13.11 9.99
CA TYR A 59 -4.62 12.01 10.70
C TYR A 59 -5.46 11.17 9.74
N ALA A 60 -6.34 11.80 8.95
CA ALA A 60 -7.23 11.10 8.03
C ALA A 60 -6.46 10.30 6.98
N ALA A 61 -5.35 10.82 6.46
CA ALA A 61 -4.52 10.10 5.50
C ALA A 61 -3.90 8.81 6.08
N VAL A 62 -3.36 8.88 7.30
CA VAL A 62 -2.73 7.71 7.94
C VAL A 62 -3.77 6.71 8.46
N ALA A 63 -4.78 7.20 9.20
CA ALA A 63 -5.84 6.37 9.74
C ALA A 63 -6.66 5.71 8.62
N GLY A 64 -7.01 6.46 7.58
CA GLY A 64 -7.74 5.96 6.42
C GLY A 64 -7.00 4.83 5.70
N ALA A 65 -5.69 4.97 5.51
CA ALA A 65 -4.88 3.90 4.92
C ALA A 65 -4.88 2.62 5.77
N ILE A 66 -4.70 2.75 7.08
CA ILE A 66 -4.72 1.60 8.00
C ILE A 66 -6.09 0.92 8.01
N HIS A 67 -7.17 1.70 8.01
CA HIS A 67 -8.54 1.18 7.99
C HIS A 67 -8.95 0.61 6.63
N ALA A 68 -8.31 1.05 5.55
CA ALA A 68 -8.58 0.54 4.22
C ALA A 68 -8.05 -0.89 4.01
N SER A 69 -6.99 -1.32 4.71
CA SER A 69 -6.43 -2.67 4.61
C SER A 69 -6.52 -3.43 5.94
N PRO A 70 -7.43 -4.40 6.07
CA PRO A 70 -7.47 -5.32 7.20
C PRO A 70 -6.15 -6.08 7.43
N ALA A 71 -5.44 -6.44 6.35
CA ALA A 71 -4.14 -7.09 6.45
C ALA A 71 -3.10 -6.16 7.09
N LEU A 72 -3.03 -4.89 6.66
CA LEU A 72 -2.16 -3.89 7.27
C LEU A 72 -2.51 -3.64 8.74
N ALA A 73 -3.80 -3.46 9.05
CA ALA A 73 -4.25 -3.26 10.43
C ALA A 73 -3.81 -4.40 11.35
N THR A 74 -3.95 -5.66 10.90
CA THR A 74 -3.47 -6.84 11.63
C THR A 74 -1.96 -6.80 11.85
N GLN A 75 -1.17 -6.48 10.80
CA GLN A 75 0.28 -6.38 10.93
C GLN A 75 0.73 -5.29 11.89
N LEU A 76 0.04 -4.14 11.90
CA LEU A 76 0.36 -3.06 12.83
C LEU A 76 -0.02 -3.43 14.27
N ASP A 77 -1.13 -4.12 14.48
CA ASP A 77 -1.54 -4.61 15.79
C ASP A 77 -0.48 -5.56 16.38
N GLU A 78 0.01 -6.52 15.58
CA GLU A 78 1.11 -7.42 15.96
C GLU A 78 2.40 -6.66 16.32
N LEU A 79 2.73 -5.59 15.59
CA LEU A 79 3.89 -4.76 15.87
C LEU A 79 3.73 -3.96 17.16
N VAL A 80 2.53 -3.48 17.46
CA VAL A 80 2.23 -2.76 18.71
C VAL A 80 2.33 -3.71 19.89
N GLU A 81 1.73 -4.91 19.79
CA GLU A 81 1.81 -5.93 20.84
C GLU A 81 3.25 -6.42 21.07
N ALA A 82 4.06 -6.52 20.01
CA ALA A 82 5.48 -6.84 20.12
C ALA A 82 6.36 -5.66 20.59
N GLY A 83 5.81 -4.47 20.81
CA GLY A 83 6.56 -3.25 21.18
C GLY A 83 7.46 -2.70 20.07
N LEU A 84 7.33 -3.21 18.85
CA LEU A 84 8.08 -2.80 17.66
C LEU A 84 7.49 -1.55 16.99
N LEU A 85 6.24 -1.21 17.31
CA LEU A 85 5.59 0.04 16.96
C LEU A 85 4.92 0.62 18.21
N THR A 86 5.42 1.75 18.72
CA THR A 86 4.84 2.43 19.89
C THR A 86 4.14 3.72 19.51
N ARG A 87 4.49 4.31 18.36
CA ARG A 87 3.95 5.60 17.94
C ARG A 87 4.14 5.85 16.44
N ILE A 88 3.14 6.48 15.83
CA ILE A 88 3.27 7.15 14.52
C ILE A 88 3.16 8.65 14.77
N ALA A 89 4.13 9.42 14.28
CA ALA A 89 4.15 10.87 14.37
C ALA A 89 4.22 11.48 12.98
N VAL A 90 3.49 12.58 12.78
CA VAL A 90 3.70 13.47 11.63
C VAL A 90 4.47 14.69 12.13
N ASP A 91 5.78 14.73 11.89
CA ASP A 91 6.68 15.73 12.49
C ASP A 91 7.11 16.78 11.47
N SER A 92 6.89 18.04 11.82
CA SER A 92 7.28 19.23 11.04
C SER A 92 8.47 19.98 11.64
N GLY A 93 9.10 19.49 12.71
CA GLY A 93 10.17 20.18 13.43
C GLY A 93 11.50 20.28 12.67
N ASP A 94 12.44 21.08 13.19
CA ASP A 94 13.77 21.32 12.60
C ASP A 94 14.57 20.04 12.31
N ALA A 95 14.27 18.93 13.01
CA ALA A 95 14.86 17.63 12.72
C ALA A 95 14.46 17.04 11.34
N ALA A 96 13.39 17.55 10.71
CA ALA A 96 13.02 17.24 9.33
C ALA A 96 13.75 18.11 8.30
N LEU A 97 14.29 19.27 8.69
CA LEU A 97 15.07 20.16 7.82
C LEU A 97 16.46 19.55 7.60
N GLY A 98 16.66 18.93 6.44
CA GLY A 98 17.92 18.28 6.04
C GLY A 98 17.84 16.76 5.85
N ARG A 99 16.67 16.15 6.10
CA ARG A 99 16.44 14.73 5.78
C ARG A 99 16.12 14.56 4.29
N THR A 100 16.73 13.56 3.66
CA THR A 100 16.45 13.17 2.27
C THR A 100 15.26 12.22 2.16
N THR A 101 14.76 11.71 3.28
CA THR A 101 13.68 10.72 3.36
C THR A 101 12.41 11.33 3.96
N GLY A 102 11.26 10.99 3.38
CA GLY A 102 9.96 11.55 3.75
C GLY A 102 9.26 10.78 4.86
N ALA A 103 9.54 9.49 4.99
CA ALA A 103 9.15 8.64 6.11
C ALA A 103 10.39 7.95 6.67
N LEU A 104 10.46 7.80 7.99
CA LEU A 104 11.52 7.04 8.62
C LEU A 104 11.04 6.35 9.89
N ARG A 105 11.84 5.39 10.35
CA ARG A 105 11.66 4.77 11.65
C ARG A 105 12.86 5.03 12.55
N ASN A 106 12.59 5.48 13.78
CA ASN A 106 13.55 5.60 14.86
C ASN A 106 13.14 4.66 16.00
N GLY A 107 13.81 3.51 16.10
CA GLY A 107 13.40 2.44 17.02
C GLY A 107 11.98 1.97 16.74
N SER A 108 11.07 2.10 17.72
CA SER A 108 9.65 1.76 17.59
C SER A 108 8.76 2.96 17.22
N VAL A 109 9.34 4.13 16.92
CA VAL A 109 8.59 5.33 16.52
C VAL A 109 8.72 5.54 15.02
N TRP A 110 7.58 5.63 14.34
CA TRP A 110 7.52 5.95 12.92
C TRP A 110 7.27 7.44 12.76
N ILE A 111 8.08 8.10 11.94
CA ILE A 111 8.07 9.54 11.75
C ILE A 111 7.83 9.82 10.27
N LEU A 112 6.72 10.48 9.97
CA LEU A 112 6.32 10.90 8.63
C LEU A 112 6.45 12.42 8.54
N THR A 113 7.01 12.93 7.45
CA THR A 113 6.99 14.38 7.21
C THR A 113 5.61 14.80 6.66
N PRO A 114 5.15 16.04 6.91
CA PRO A 114 3.93 16.57 6.29
C PRO A 114 3.93 16.45 4.76
N ALA A 115 5.08 16.74 4.14
CA ALA A 115 5.25 16.66 2.68
C ALA A 115 5.13 15.22 2.18
N PHE A 116 5.65 14.23 2.92
CA PHE A 116 5.46 12.82 2.59
C PHE A 116 3.98 12.47 2.62
N VAL A 117 3.28 12.76 3.72
CA VAL A 117 1.85 12.46 3.87
C VAL A 117 1.03 13.09 2.73
N ALA A 118 1.25 14.37 2.42
CA ALA A 118 0.56 15.07 1.34
C ALA A 118 0.83 14.45 -0.05
N ASN A 119 2.00 13.84 -0.23
CA ASN A 119 2.37 13.21 -1.49
C ASN A 119 1.98 11.73 -1.60
N GLN A 120 1.33 11.15 -0.59
CA GLN A 120 0.79 9.78 -0.66
C GLN A 120 -0.64 9.69 -1.18
N ALA A 121 -1.35 10.82 -1.28
CA ALA A 121 -2.71 10.85 -1.83
C ALA A 121 -2.77 10.08 -3.16
N PRO A 122 -3.84 9.27 -3.40
CA PRO A 122 -4.01 8.57 -4.66
C PRO A 122 -3.89 9.55 -5.84
N ARG A 123 -3.04 9.21 -6.81
CA ARG A 123 -2.76 10.04 -7.97
C ARG A 123 -2.86 9.20 -9.22
N ARG A 124 -3.57 9.72 -10.21
CA ARG A 124 -3.58 9.17 -11.55
C ARG A 124 -2.36 9.71 -12.31
N LEU A 125 -1.51 8.81 -12.75
CA LEU A 125 -0.25 9.11 -13.47
C LEU A 125 -0.38 8.91 -14.98
N PHE A 126 -1.46 8.27 -15.43
CA PHE A 126 -1.73 7.97 -16.82
C PHE A 126 -3.14 8.41 -17.21
N ASP A 127 -3.28 8.96 -18.41
CA ASP A 127 -4.53 9.58 -18.89
C ASP A 127 -5.60 8.55 -19.32
N VAL A 128 -5.24 7.27 -19.45
CA VAL A 128 -6.20 6.22 -19.79
C VAL A 128 -7.02 5.89 -18.53
N VAL A 129 -8.34 6.12 -18.62
CA VAL A 129 -9.30 5.88 -17.55
C VAL A 129 -10.31 4.85 -18.01
N GLN A 130 -10.55 3.83 -17.17
CA GLN A 130 -11.68 2.91 -17.30
C GLN A 130 -12.66 3.16 -16.13
N ASP A 131 -13.94 2.88 -16.36
CA ASP A 131 -15.01 3.19 -15.41
C ASP A 131 -14.87 2.42 -14.08
N ASP A 132 -14.17 1.28 -14.10
CA ASP A 132 -13.91 0.40 -12.97
C ASP A 132 -12.47 0.52 -12.42
N ASP A 133 -11.75 1.59 -12.79
CA ASP A 133 -10.39 1.83 -12.30
C ASP A 133 -10.36 2.01 -10.79
N ILE A 134 -9.45 1.29 -10.14
CA ILE A 134 -9.10 1.49 -8.74
C ILE A 134 -7.73 2.18 -8.67
N LEU A 135 -7.63 3.28 -7.93
CA LEU A 135 -6.34 3.92 -7.67
C LEU A 135 -5.65 3.25 -6.48
N PRO A 136 -4.33 3.04 -6.54
CA PRO A 136 -3.60 2.49 -5.41
C PRO A 136 -3.51 3.50 -4.28
N ASP A 137 -3.66 3.04 -3.04
CA ASP A 137 -3.34 3.82 -1.86
C ASP A 137 -1.82 3.72 -1.58
N ASN A 138 -1.09 4.80 -1.86
CA ASN A 138 0.36 4.81 -1.67
C ASN A 138 0.75 4.87 -0.19
N MET A 139 -0.13 5.36 0.70
CA MET A 139 0.11 5.32 2.13
C MET A 139 -0.01 3.90 2.66
N VAL A 140 -0.97 3.11 2.17
CA VAL A 140 -1.06 1.66 2.47
C VAL A 140 0.23 0.96 2.08
N PHE A 141 0.72 1.18 0.86
CA PHE A 141 2.00 0.61 0.41
C PHE A 141 3.14 0.97 1.37
N ALA A 142 3.28 2.27 1.69
CA ALA A 142 4.38 2.75 2.53
C ALA A 142 4.34 2.15 3.94
N LEU A 143 3.17 2.10 4.56
CA LEU A 143 2.98 1.53 5.89
C LEU A 143 3.21 0.02 5.90
N GLY A 144 2.74 -0.71 4.88
CA GLY A 144 3.00 -2.15 4.73
C GLY A 144 4.48 -2.47 4.55
N TYR A 145 5.19 -1.68 3.73
CA TYR A 145 6.64 -1.78 3.60
C TYR A 145 7.37 -1.51 4.93
N MET A 146 6.98 -0.46 5.68
CA MET A 146 7.55 -0.18 7.00
C MET A 146 7.24 -1.28 8.01
N ALA A 147 6.03 -1.85 7.97
CA ALA A 147 5.62 -2.95 8.85
C ALA A 147 6.49 -4.19 8.61
N TRP A 148 6.68 -4.56 7.34
CA TRP A 148 7.56 -5.66 6.96
C TRP A 148 8.98 -5.46 7.49
N ARG A 149 9.55 -4.26 7.29
CA ARG A 149 10.90 -3.95 7.75
C ARG A 149 11.02 -4.04 9.27
N ALA A 150 10.04 -3.52 10.01
CA ALA A 150 10.02 -3.60 11.47
C ALA A 150 10.00 -5.05 11.99
N LYS A 151 9.26 -5.96 11.33
CA LYS A 151 9.24 -7.38 11.69
C LYS A 151 10.57 -8.11 11.49
N HIS A 152 11.37 -7.67 10.52
CA HIS A 152 12.62 -8.34 10.13
C HIS A 152 13.89 -7.70 10.71
N ASP A 153 13.75 -6.69 11.58
CA ASP A 153 14.87 -6.01 12.24
C ASP A 153 15.78 -6.94 13.06
N ALA A 154 15.17 -7.90 13.76
CA ALA A 154 15.91 -8.88 14.54
C ALA A 154 16.80 -9.76 13.63
N ASP A 155 16.32 -10.06 12.43
CA ASP A 155 17.07 -10.83 11.44
C ASP A 155 18.21 -10.00 10.85
N VAL A 156 17.96 -8.72 10.56
CA VAL A 156 19.01 -7.76 10.14
C VAL A 156 20.08 -7.65 11.23
N SER A 157 19.68 -7.51 12.48
CA SER A 157 20.60 -7.35 13.61
C SER A 157 21.46 -8.60 13.81
N ARG A 158 20.83 -9.78 13.79
CA ARG A 158 21.55 -11.07 13.90
C ARG A 158 22.53 -11.27 12.76
N ALA A 159 22.13 -10.95 11.54
CA ALA A 159 23.01 -11.04 10.37
C ALA A 159 24.12 -9.99 10.40
N SER A 160 23.86 -8.79 10.92
CA SER A 160 24.88 -7.75 11.14
C SER A 160 25.96 -8.23 12.09
N GLU A 161 25.58 -8.80 13.23
CA GLU A 161 26.54 -9.35 14.21
C GLU A 161 27.33 -10.52 13.62
N ALA A 162 26.67 -11.42 12.87
CA ALA A 162 27.36 -12.49 12.16
C ALA A 162 28.37 -11.97 11.11
N LEU A 163 28.02 -10.89 10.39
CA LEU A 163 28.93 -10.25 9.43
C LEU A 163 30.12 -9.58 10.13
N LYS A 164 29.91 -8.94 11.29
CA LYS A 164 31.01 -8.37 12.09
C LYS A 164 31.99 -9.46 12.53
N ALA A 165 31.46 -10.58 13.03
CA ALA A 165 32.24 -11.72 13.52
C ALA A 165 32.93 -12.54 12.41
N SER A 166 32.56 -12.38 11.13
CA SER A 166 33.18 -13.10 10.02
C SER A 166 34.63 -12.65 9.77
N ASP A 167 35.48 -13.55 9.26
CA ASP A 167 36.84 -13.25 8.79
C ASP A 167 36.89 -12.69 7.36
N ASP A 168 35.72 -12.46 6.73
CA ASP A 168 35.62 -11.89 5.40
C ASP A 168 36.29 -10.50 5.29
N GLY A 169 36.86 -10.19 4.12
CA GLY A 169 37.36 -8.85 3.82
C GLY A 169 36.26 -7.78 3.85
N ALA A 170 36.64 -6.51 4.04
CA ALA A 170 35.70 -5.39 4.18
C ALA A 170 34.71 -5.28 3.01
N ASP A 171 35.17 -5.46 1.78
CA ASP A 171 34.32 -5.40 0.58
C ASP A 171 33.31 -6.55 0.53
N ALA A 172 33.71 -7.76 0.92
CA ALA A 172 32.82 -8.91 0.98
C ALA A 172 31.74 -8.73 2.07
N LYS A 173 32.11 -8.18 3.24
CA LYS A 173 31.15 -7.82 4.29
C LYS A 173 30.16 -6.77 3.81
N LYS A 174 30.65 -5.73 3.12
CA LYS A 174 29.81 -4.67 2.53
C LYS A 174 28.83 -5.24 1.50
N GLN A 175 29.29 -6.11 0.60
CA GLN A 175 28.43 -6.72 -0.40
C GLN A 175 27.34 -7.58 0.24
N ARG A 176 27.68 -8.45 1.21
CA ARG A 176 26.70 -9.26 1.93
C ARG A 176 25.68 -8.41 2.70
N TRP A 177 26.12 -7.29 3.28
CA TRP A 177 25.22 -6.35 3.95
C TRP A 177 24.21 -5.71 2.99
N ILE A 178 24.66 -5.30 1.80
CA ILE A 178 23.81 -4.75 0.73
C ILE A 178 22.81 -5.80 0.25
N ASP A 179 23.27 -7.03 -0.01
CA ASP A 179 22.43 -8.12 -0.51
C ASP A 179 21.35 -8.51 0.50
N LEU A 180 21.71 -8.59 1.78
CA LEU A 180 20.77 -8.84 2.87
C LEU A 180 19.68 -7.76 2.93
N ASN A 181 20.08 -6.49 2.99
CA ASN A 181 19.11 -5.39 3.08
C ASN A 181 18.22 -5.34 1.84
N THR A 182 18.79 -5.57 0.66
CA THR A 182 18.05 -5.57 -0.60
C THR A 182 17.05 -6.71 -0.68
N ARG A 183 17.38 -7.90 -0.16
CA ARG A 183 16.44 -9.02 -0.08
C ARG A 183 15.29 -8.76 0.88
N ILE A 184 15.58 -8.11 2.02
CA ILE A 184 14.53 -7.72 2.97
C ILE A 184 13.65 -6.62 2.37
N ASP A 185 14.24 -5.67 1.64
CA ASP A 185 13.49 -4.65 0.90
C ASP A 185 12.58 -5.26 -0.17
N ALA A 186 13.05 -6.29 -0.88
CA ALA A 186 12.22 -7.03 -1.82
C ALA A 186 10.96 -7.60 -1.15
N GLY A 187 11.11 -8.19 0.04
CA GLY A 187 9.98 -8.63 0.86
C GLY A 187 9.05 -7.47 1.25
N GLY A 188 9.61 -6.31 1.61
CA GLY A 188 8.83 -5.12 1.93
C GLY A 188 8.03 -4.59 0.75
N PHE A 189 8.59 -4.65 -0.46
CA PHE A 189 7.89 -4.30 -1.69
C PHE A 189 6.73 -5.26 -1.98
N ILE A 190 6.94 -6.57 -1.78
CA ILE A 190 5.87 -7.58 -1.91
C ILE A 190 4.77 -7.31 -0.87
N GLN A 191 5.13 -7.08 0.39
CA GLN A 191 4.16 -6.80 1.45
C GLN A 191 3.37 -5.52 1.18
N GLY A 192 4.05 -4.40 0.91
CA GLY A 192 3.37 -3.13 0.62
C GLY A 192 2.44 -3.23 -0.60
N TRP A 193 2.84 -3.98 -1.63
CA TRP A 193 1.98 -4.28 -2.77
C TRP A 193 0.75 -5.11 -2.38
N ASN A 194 0.94 -6.18 -1.63
CA ASN A 194 -0.14 -7.06 -1.18
C ASN A 194 -1.14 -6.33 -0.28
N ASP A 195 -0.66 -5.45 0.61
CA ASP A 195 -1.53 -4.61 1.44
C ASP A 195 -2.32 -3.61 0.59
N THR A 196 -1.73 -3.08 -0.49
CA THR A 196 -2.43 -2.22 -1.44
C THR A 196 -3.53 -2.97 -2.20
N VAL A 197 -3.28 -4.23 -2.56
CA VAL A 197 -4.26 -5.12 -3.19
C VAL A 197 -5.39 -5.48 -2.22
N ASP A 198 -5.06 -5.75 -0.96
CA ASP A 198 -6.03 -5.97 0.11
C ASP A 198 -6.92 -4.73 0.31
N ALA A 199 -6.32 -3.53 0.36
CA ALA A 199 -7.06 -2.27 0.44
C ALA A 199 -8.01 -2.06 -0.73
N ALA A 200 -7.55 -2.28 -1.96
CA ALA A 200 -8.39 -2.17 -3.15
C ALA A 200 -9.54 -3.18 -3.15
N THR A 201 -9.28 -4.42 -2.70
CA THR A 201 -10.30 -5.45 -2.57
C THR A 201 -11.35 -5.03 -1.53
N PHE A 202 -10.92 -4.50 -0.39
CA PHE A 202 -11.82 -4.01 0.66
C PHE A 202 -12.68 -2.84 0.18
N GLN A 203 -12.08 -1.86 -0.51
CA GLN A 203 -12.80 -0.73 -1.13
C GLN A 203 -13.74 -1.18 -2.25
N HIS A 204 -13.48 -2.34 -2.86
CA HIS A 204 -14.33 -2.93 -3.89
C HIS A 204 -15.42 -3.85 -3.32
N ASP A 205 -15.99 -3.50 -2.17
CA ASP A 205 -17.01 -4.28 -1.46
C ASP A 205 -16.55 -5.72 -1.12
N GLY A 206 -15.24 -5.92 -0.96
CA GLY A 206 -14.63 -7.24 -0.75
C GLY A 206 -14.60 -8.13 -2.00
N ARG A 207 -15.01 -7.62 -3.17
CA ARG A 207 -14.96 -8.38 -4.42
C ARG A 207 -13.52 -8.48 -4.93
N PRO A 208 -13.10 -9.65 -5.45
CA PRO A 208 -11.77 -9.79 -6.01
C PRO A 208 -11.51 -8.78 -7.14
N ILE A 209 -10.40 -8.06 -7.06
CA ILE A 209 -9.96 -7.18 -8.14
C ILE A 209 -9.44 -8.00 -9.33
N THR A 210 -9.70 -7.52 -10.54
CA THR A 210 -9.25 -8.18 -11.77
C THR A 210 -7.77 -7.93 -12.03
N ILE A 211 -7.15 -8.76 -12.88
CA ILE A 211 -5.76 -8.54 -13.33
C ILE A 211 -5.60 -7.20 -14.08
N VAL A 212 -6.64 -6.74 -14.80
CA VAL A 212 -6.62 -5.46 -15.51
C VAL A 212 -6.58 -4.30 -14.51
N GLN A 213 -7.51 -4.28 -13.54
CA GLN A 213 -7.52 -3.31 -12.44
C GLN A 213 -6.19 -3.30 -11.69
N THR A 214 -5.63 -4.49 -11.48
CA THR A 214 -4.36 -4.63 -10.79
C THR A 214 -3.19 -4.05 -11.58
N ALA A 215 -3.14 -4.26 -12.90
CA ALA A 215 -2.14 -3.65 -13.76
C ALA A 215 -2.27 -2.11 -13.77
N GLN A 216 -3.49 -1.58 -13.82
CA GLN A 216 -3.76 -0.13 -13.74
C GLN A 216 -3.33 0.45 -12.38
N MET A 217 -3.63 -0.24 -11.29
CA MET A 217 -3.16 0.14 -9.96
C MET A 217 -1.64 0.19 -9.93
N MET A 218 -0.95 -0.85 -10.41
CA MET A 218 0.51 -0.87 -10.45
C MET A 218 1.08 0.28 -11.29
N MET A 219 0.44 0.63 -12.41
CA MET A 219 0.86 1.77 -13.23
C MET A 219 0.68 3.12 -12.50
N ASN A 220 -0.33 3.26 -11.65
CA ASN A 220 -0.57 4.49 -10.89
C ASN A 220 0.15 4.53 -9.53
N LEU A 221 0.79 3.43 -9.13
CA LEU A 221 1.51 3.36 -7.86
C LEU A 221 2.76 4.25 -7.89
N ARG A 222 2.96 5.04 -6.84
CA ARG A 222 4.17 5.86 -6.63
C ARG A 222 5.43 5.00 -6.65
N TYR A 223 5.39 3.85 -5.99
CA TYR A 223 6.48 2.90 -5.79
C TYR A 223 6.60 1.83 -6.89
N ARG A 224 5.97 2.02 -8.06
CA ARG A 224 5.90 1.02 -9.14
C ARG A 224 7.22 0.64 -9.80
N GLY A 225 8.24 1.50 -9.73
CA GLY A 225 9.47 1.39 -10.53
C GLY A 225 10.13 0.01 -10.41
N PRO A 226 10.47 -0.46 -9.20
CA PRO A 226 11.04 -1.78 -8.98
C PRO A 226 10.12 -2.93 -9.42
N LEU A 227 8.81 -2.83 -9.17
CA LEU A 227 7.83 -3.85 -9.58
C LEU A 227 7.80 -4.01 -11.11
N ILE A 228 7.66 -2.90 -11.85
CA ILE A 228 7.66 -2.90 -13.31
C ILE A 228 8.99 -3.41 -13.86
N LYS A 229 10.11 -3.02 -13.24
CA LYS A 229 11.44 -3.47 -13.64
C LYS A 229 11.61 -4.98 -13.46
N ALA A 230 11.14 -5.54 -12.34
CA ALA A 230 11.19 -6.97 -12.08
C ALA A 230 10.27 -7.77 -13.04
N ILE A 231 9.09 -7.25 -13.38
CA ILE A 231 8.18 -7.86 -14.37
C ILE A 231 8.82 -7.86 -15.77
N ARG A 232 9.50 -6.77 -16.13
CA ARG A 232 10.11 -6.57 -17.46
C ARG A 232 11.55 -7.09 -17.58
N ALA A 233 12.08 -7.76 -16.56
CA ALA A 233 13.44 -8.27 -16.57
C ALA A 233 13.70 -9.17 -17.80
N THR A 234 14.92 -9.18 -18.32
CA THR A 234 15.31 -10.06 -19.44
C THR A 234 16.36 -11.05 -18.97
N PRO A 235 16.35 -12.31 -19.47
CA PRO A 235 17.35 -13.29 -19.10
C PRO A 235 18.79 -12.74 -19.28
N PRO A 236 19.71 -13.01 -18.34
CA PRO A 236 19.59 -13.98 -17.25
C PRO A 236 18.89 -13.48 -15.98
N ALA A 237 18.41 -12.22 -15.95
CA ALA A 237 17.78 -11.68 -14.74
C ALA A 237 16.42 -12.36 -14.42
N PRO A 238 16.15 -12.69 -13.15
CA PRO A 238 14.89 -13.29 -12.73
C PRO A 238 13.71 -12.35 -12.97
N ARG A 239 12.56 -12.92 -13.36
CA ARG A 239 11.31 -12.19 -13.59
C ARG A 239 10.35 -12.37 -12.43
N LEU A 240 9.68 -11.27 -12.05
CA LEU A 240 8.60 -11.33 -11.07
C LEU A 240 7.42 -12.11 -11.66
N ARG A 241 6.94 -13.10 -10.92
CA ARG A 241 5.80 -13.94 -11.32
C ARG A 241 4.51 -13.30 -10.86
N PHE A 242 3.75 -12.78 -11.82
CA PHE A 242 2.51 -12.06 -11.60
C PHE A 242 1.33 -12.84 -12.19
N PHE A 243 0.83 -13.84 -11.45
CA PHE A 243 -0.28 -14.72 -11.89
C PHE A 243 -1.61 -14.43 -11.18
N ALA A 244 -1.57 -13.62 -10.12
CA ALA A 244 -2.71 -13.18 -9.33
C ALA A 244 -2.50 -11.72 -8.93
N PRO A 245 -3.53 -11.01 -8.45
CA PRO A 245 -3.38 -9.63 -8.00
C PRO A 245 -2.31 -9.46 -6.93
N ALA A 246 -2.31 -10.33 -5.91
CA ALA A 246 -1.29 -10.40 -4.89
C ALA A 246 -0.07 -11.20 -5.37
N LEU A 247 1.10 -10.79 -4.91
CA LEU A 247 2.37 -11.45 -5.17
C LEU A 247 2.63 -12.54 -4.12
N ALA A 248 3.05 -13.72 -4.60
CA ALA A 248 3.55 -14.76 -3.71
C ALA A 248 4.87 -14.30 -3.07
N LEU A 249 4.96 -14.48 -1.75
CA LEU A 249 6.18 -14.23 -0.98
C LEU A 249 7.04 -15.51 -0.98
N ASP A 250 7.69 -15.79 -2.10
CA ASP A 250 8.56 -16.93 -2.30
C ASP A 250 9.98 -16.50 -2.73
N ALA A 251 10.91 -17.45 -2.76
CA ALA A 251 12.31 -17.17 -3.09
C ALA A 251 12.48 -16.58 -4.50
N ASP A 252 11.69 -17.04 -5.48
CA ASP A 252 11.81 -16.60 -6.88
C ASP A 252 11.37 -15.13 -7.05
N ASN A 253 10.26 -14.74 -6.42
CA ASN A 253 9.78 -13.36 -6.44
C ASN A 253 10.67 -12.43 -5.61
N LEU A 254 11.22 -12.92 -4.49
CA LEU A 254 12.21 -12.18 -3.72
C LEU A 254 13.47 -11.91 -4.54
N ASP A 255 13.99 -12.91 -5.25
CA ASP A 255 15.19 -12.77 -6.09
C ASP A 255 14.94 -11.82 -7.28
N ALA A 256 13.76 -11.91 -7.90
CA ALA A 256 13.35 -10.99 -8.96
C ALA A 256 13.32 -9.53 -8.51
N LEU A 257 12.71 -9.25 -7.35
CA LEU A 257 12.63 -7.91 -6.82
C LEU A 257 13.96 -7.42 -6.26
N ALA A 258 14.74 -8.28 -5.60
CA ALA A 258 16.07 -7.92 -5.13
C ALA A 258 16.97 -7.49 -6.30
N SER A 259 16.95 -8.24 -7.41
CA SER A 259 17.69 -7.89 -8.62
C SER A 259 17.23 -6.54 -9.21
N ALA A 260 15.91 -6.28 -9.24
CA ALA A 260 15.38 -5.01 -9.71
C ALA A 260 15.76 -3.82 -8.81
N LEU A 261 15.77 -4.03 -7.49
CA LEU A 261 16.09 -3.00 -6.50
C LEU A 261 17.55 -2.57 -6.54
N GLN A 262 18.49 -3.49 -6.79
CA GLN A 262 19.93 -3.15 -6.94
C GLN A 262 20.19 -2.08 -8.00
N ALA A 263 19.31 -1.96 -8.99
CA ALA A 263 19.42 -1.00 -10.09
C ALA A 263 18.32 0.06 -10.06
N SER A 264 17.65 0.27 -8.93
CA SER A 264 16.56 1.24 -8.78
C SER A 264 16.97 2.41 -7.87
N PRO A 265 16.38 3.61 -8.05
CA PRO A 265 16.61 4.71 -7.14
C PRO A 265 16.10 4.38 -5.73
N VAL A 266 16.75 4.96 -4.73
CA VAL A 266 16.34 4.85 -3.32
C VAL A 266 14.95 5.46 -3.13
N ILE A 267 14.08 4.78 -2.41
CA ILE A 267 12.75 5.28 -2.08
C ILE A 267 12.81 6.29 -0.91
N ASP A 268 11.79 7.13 -0.79
CA ASP A 268 11.69 8.15 0.25
C ASP A 268 11.25 7.61 1.62
N ILE A 269 11.48 6.32 1.88
CA ILE A 269 11.17 5.61 3.12
C ILE A 269 12.49 5.05 3.69
N GLU A 270 12.85 5.46 4.90
CA GLU A 270 14.02 4.98 5.63
C GLU A 270 13.59 4.04 6.75
N PRO A 271 13.57 2.72 6.51
CA PRO A 271 12.96 1.78 7.44
C PRO A 271 13.78 1.51 8.70
N LEU A 272 15.03 1.99 8.77
CA LEU A 272 15.86 1.96 9.96
C LEU A 272 16.76 3.20 9.94
N SER A 273 16.50 4.15 10.83
CA SER A 273 17.47 5.18 11.18
C SER A 273 18.34 4.61 12.29
N ALA A 274 19.53 4.11 11.93
CA ALA A 274 20.58 3.96 12.94
C ALA A 274 20.89 5.38 13.41
N ALA A 275 20.61 5.69 14.68
CA ALA A 275 21.09 6.93 15.28
C ALA A 275 22.60 7.02 14.97
N ARG A 276 22.96 8.01 14.13
CA ARG A 276 24.35 8.26 13.74
C ARG A 276 25.15 8.75 14.94
#